data_AF-A0A8J4VV26-F1
#
_entry.id   AF-A0A8J4VV26-F1
#
_cell.length_a   1.000
_cell.length_b   1.000
_cell.length_c   1.000
_cell.angle_alpha   90.00
_cell.angle_beta   90.00
_cell.angle_gamma   90.00
#
_symmetry.space_group_name_H-M   'P 1'
#
loop_
_entity.id
_entity.type
_entity.pdbx_description
1 polymer ?
#
loop_
_entity_poly.entity_id
_entity_poly.type
_entity_poly.pdbx_seq_one_letter_code
_entity_poly.pdbx_strand_id
1 'polypeptide(L)'
;MDYTLQFIFVLKAWRVVVLVISILGNWKVAKGDNEHAGRKLVDHAPGFISIDCGATKDYLDDVSGIFYKSDTGFIDTGTNSNISPENYYPNPEYPEFAQLSRNLRSFPQGKKNCYTLKPEQGKNSNYLINFFFYYGNYDNKNKIPNFDVYVGVNYMFTLDLNLDQMYILRLFDVIHVPTSDIIYVCFINTGSGIPFISALELRPLDKSLYPFDFGALKFGWRFNLGTTTGQNQHFIRYKNDVYDRLWYTYSALPNSVPINTSSVIDIQNNNDSYQLPSEVLRTAVQPSSGYHSLRFYFFNTPNNIGGIYVCFHFAEIAKLTQGKKREFIIDVNGGSYISEPITLDYIKPLSICLNQIFEGEFHFVINATTGSDLPPILNAFELYTVIPPFDLDKPTNSRDVTFYMTTAFQD
;
A
#
# COMPACT_ATOMS: atom_id res chain seq x y z
N MET A 1 59.28 15.63 -68.57
CA MET A 1 58.98 16.19 -67.24
C MET A 1 58.07 17.38 -67.47
N ASP A 2 56.81 17.41 -67.08
CA ASP A 2 56.08 16.52 -66.20
C ASP A 2 54.58 16.77 -66.41
N TYR A 3 53.94 16.02 -67.31
CA TYR A 3 52.50 16.14 -67.61
C TYR A 3 51.82 14.78 -67.68
N THR A 4 52.34 13.82 -66.91
CA THR A 4 51.72 12.51 -66.69
C THR A 4 51.64 12.17 -65.20
N LEU A 5 51.76 13.20 -64.34
CA LEU A 5 51.57 13.14 -62.90
C LEU A 5 50.45 14.05 -62.38
N GLN A 6 49.65 14.65 -63.27
CA GLN A 6 48.50 15.50 -62.89
C GLN A 6 47.12 14.84 -63.10
N PHE A 7 47.07 13.57 -63.51
CA PHE A 7 45.81 12.84 -63.73
C PHE A 7 45.54 11.69 -62.73
N ILE A 8 46.47 11.40 -61.83
CA ILE A 8 46.32 10.33 -60.81
C ILE A 8 46.07 10.89 -59.39
N PHE A 9 46.36 12.17 -59.14
CA PHE A 9 46.02 12.82 -57.86
C PHE A 9 44.58 13.36 -57.79
N VAL A 10 43.91 13.62 -58.91
CA VAL A 10 42.50 14.08 -58.92
C VAL A 10 41.50 12.92 -58.78
N LEU A 11 41.86 11.69 -59.16
CA LEU A 11 40.98 10.52 -59.06
C LEU A 11 41.04 9.76 -57.71
N LYS A 12 42.04 10.00 -56.86
CA LYS A 12 42.08 9.46 -55.48
C LYS A 12 41.58 10.44 -54.41
N ALA A 13 41.52 11.74 -54.69
CA ALA A 13 40.83 12.70 -53.83
C ALA A 13 39.29 12.61 -53.93
N TRP A 14 38.76 12.10 -55.06
CA TRP A 14 37.30 11.99 -55.27
C TRP A 14 36.66 10.71 -54.70
N ARG A 15 37.43 9.74 -54.20
CA ARG A 15 36.90 8.57 -53.46
C ARG A 15 36.88 8.76 -51.94
N VAL A 16 37.55 9.76 -51.39
CA VAL A 16 37.48 10.07 -49.95
C VAL A 16 36.41 11.13 -49.64
N VAL A 17 36.12 12.06 -50.55
CA VAL A 17 35.02 13.04 -50.35
C VAL A 17 33.63 12.44 -50.58
N VAL A 18 33.48 11.42 -51.42
CA VAL A 18 32.19 10.74 -51.66
C VAL A 18 31.84 9.71 -50.57
N LEU A 19 32.78 9.35 -49.69
CA LEU A 19 32.53 8.55 -48.47
C LEU A 19 32.32 9.40 -47.20
N VAL A 20 32.58 10.71 -47.25
CA VAL A 20 32.33 11.63 -46.13
C VAL A 20 31.00 12.40 -46.28
N ILE A 21 30.44 12.52 -47.50
CA ILE A 21 29.09 13.11 -47.69
C ILE A 21 27.96 12.07 -47.54
N SER A 22 28.27 10.77 -47.54
CA SER A 22 27.32 9.71 -47.16
C SER A 22 27.20 9.48 -45.64
N ILE A 23 27.97 10.21 -44.81
CA ILE A 23 27.85 10.20 -43.34
C ILE A 23 27.34 11.54 -42.76
N LEU A 24 27.20 12.60 -43.57
CA LEU A 24 26.73 13.93 -43.09
C LEU A 24 25.50 14.51 -43.82
N GLY A 25 24.79 13.72 -44.62
CA GLY A 25 23.69 14.20 -45.47
C GLY A 25 22.29 13.59 -45.26
N ASN A 26 22.06 12.80 -44.20
CA ASN A 26 20.77 12.11 -43.97
C ASN A 26 20.14 12.40 -42.60
N TRP A 27 20.01 13.69 -42.25
CA TRP A 27 19.15 14.12 -41.14
C TRP A 27 17.90 14.84 -41.65
N LYS A 28 17.12 14.13 -42.47
CA LYS A 28 15.68 14.36 -42.62
C LYS A 28 15.01 13.01 -42.48
N VAL A 29 14.75 12.64 -41.23
CA VAL A 29 13.91 11.48 -40.91
C VAL A 29 12.49 11.79 -41.36
N ALA A 30 11.94 10.87 -42.12
CA ALA A 30 10.60 10.88 -42.65
C ALA A 30 9.57 11.11 -41.54
N LYS A 31 8.65 12.02 -41.83
CA LYS A 31 7.38 12.18 -41.15
C LYS A 31 6.54 10.93 -41.44
N GLY A 32 6.77 9.88 -40.66
CA GLY A 32 5.83 8.78 -40.51
C GLY A 32 4.73 9.23 -39.56
N ASP A 33 3.49 9.11 -40.00
CA ASP A 33 2.30 9.22 -39.17
C ASP A 33 2.35 8.13 -38.10
N ASN A 34 3.04 8.43 -37.00
CA ASN A 34 2.96 7.69 -35.76
C ASN A 34 1.85 8.34 -34.93
N GLU A 35 0.63 7.84 -35.08
CA GLU A 35 -0.54 8.17 -34.25
C GLU A 35 -0.42 7.63 -32.80
N HIS A 36 0.81 7.42 -32.31
CA HIS A 36 1.13 6.99 -30.95
C HIS A 36 2.25 7.84 -30.31
N ALA A 37 2.40 9.10 -30.71
CA ALA A 37 3.17 10.09 -29.97
C ALA A 37 2.25 10.86 -29.01
N GLY A 38 2.17 10.34 -27.79
CA GLY A 38 1.36 10.91 -26.72
C GLY A 38 0.61 9.83 -25.95
N ARG A 39 1.28 8.77 -25.49
CA ARG A 39 0.87 8.25 -24.18
C ARG A 39 1.10 9.42 -23.23
N LYS A 40 0.02 10.16 -22.95
CA LYS A 40 -0.17 10.84 -21.67
C LYS A 40 0.44 9.88 -20.66
N LEU A 41 1.55 10.27 -20.03
CA LEU A 41 1.88 9.70 -18.74
C LEU A 41 0.58 9.82 -17.96
N VAL A 42 -0.02 8.69 -17.63
CA VAL A 42 -1.20 8.68 -16.78
C VAL A 42 -0.63 9.07 -15.41
N ASP A 43 -0.44 10.36 -15.21
CA ASP A 43 0.08 11.00 -13.98
C ASP A 43 -0.95 10.91 -12.84
N HIS A 44 -1.98 10.08 -13.01
CA HIS A 44 -3.03 9.88 -12.05
C HIS A 44 -3.52 8.43 -12.15
N ALA A 45 -3.22 7.61 -11.14
CA ALA A 45 -4.04 6.43 -10.92
C ALA A 45 -5.49 6.92 -10.74
N PRO A 46 -6.44 6.48 -11.60
CA PRO A 46 -7.79 7.03 -11.60
C PRO A 46 -8.46 6.78 -10.25
N GLY A 47 -9.08 7.81 -9.68
CA GLY A 47 -9.82 7.74 -8.43
C GLY A 47 -9.00 7.84 -7.13
N PHE A 48 -7.66 7.99 -7.17
CA PHE A 48 -6.88 8.22 -5.95
C PHE A 48 -7.15 9.63 -5.39
N ILE A 49 -7.35 9.71 -4.07
CA ILE A 49 -7.29 10.97 -3.31
C ILE A 49 -6.06 10.88 -2.39
N SER A 50 -5.08 11.75 -2.59
CA SER A 50 -3.86 11.81 -1.77
C SER A 50 -3.67 13.25 -1.29
N ILE A 51 -3.69 13.43 0.02
CA ILE A 51 -3.65 14.75 0.67
C ILE A 51 -2.43 14.80 1.58
N ASP A 52 -1.51 15.74 1.31
CA ASP A 52 -0.47 16.13 2.25
C ASP A 52 -1.03 17.23 3.16
N CYS A 53 -1.34 16.86 4.40
CA CYS A 53 -2.06 17.70 5.35
C CYS A 53 -1.10 18.73 5.93
N GLY A 54 -1.35 20.02 5.73
CA GLY A 54 -0.42 21.08 6.10
C GLY A 54 0.37 21.67 4.94
N ALA A 55 0.39 21.00 3.78
CA ALA A 55 1.14 21.45 2.62
C ALA A 55 0.55 22.73 2.04
N THR A 56 1.43 23.59 1.51
CA THR A 56 1.02 24.88 0.91
C THR A 56 0.75 24.81 -0.58
N LYS A 57 1.15 23.72 -1.22
CA LYS A 57 1.02 23.49 -2.66
C LYS A 57 0.92 22.02 -2.98
N ASP A 58 0.26 21.73 -4.09
CA ASP A 58 0.21 20.40 -4.68
C ASP A 58 1.58 20.04 -5.28
N TYR A 59 1.91 18.75 -5.30
CA TYR A 59 3.16 18.26 -5.88
C TYR A 59 3.06 16.80 -6.34
N LEU A 60 3.89 16.43 -7.32
CA LEU A 60 4.16 15.04 -7.63
C LEU A 60 5.29 14.57 -6.72
N ASP A 61 5.06 13.53 -5.92
CA ASP A 61 6.11 12.92 -5.12
C ASP A 61 7.03 12.09 -6.03
N ASP A 62 8.30 12.46 -6.12
CA ASP A 62 9.24 11.83 -7.06
C ASP A 62 9.57 10.37 -6.70
N VAL A 63 9.38 9.98 -5.43
CA VAL A 63 9.74 8.64 -4.95
C VAL A 63 8.60 7.65 -5.18
N SER A 64 7.39 7.97 -4.69
CA SER A 64 6.20 7.14 -4.86
C SER A 64 5.55 7.31 -6.24
N GLY A 65 5.81 8.43 -6.92
CA GLY A 65 5.14 8.81 -8.17
C GLY A 65 3.67 9.20 -7.99
N ILE A 66 3.22 9.46 -6.75
CA ILE A 66 1.85 9.84 -6.40
C ILE A 66 1.73 11.36 -6.41
N PHE A 67 0.66 11.87 -7.02
CA PHE A 67 0.33 13.29 -6.95
C PHE A 67 -0.41 13.61 -5.66
N TYR A 68 0.18 14.43 -4.80
CA TYR A 68 -0.40 14.91 -3.56
C TYR A 68 -0.98 16.30 -3.73
N LYS A 69 -2.19 16.49 -3.20
CA LYS A 69 -2.81 17.80 -3.05
C LYS A 69 -2.57 18.34 -1.65
N SER A 70 -2.48 19.66 -1.54
CA SER A 70 -2.74 20.33 -0.27
C SER A 70 -4.15 19.99 0.24
N ASP A 71 -4.36 20.13 1.55
CA ASP A 71 -5.67 19.93 2.18
C ASP A 71 -6.69 21.05 1.91
N THR A 72 -6.33 22.04 1.09
CA THR A 72 -7.22 23.13 0.66
C THR A 72 -8.47 22.58 -0.04
N GLY A 73 -9.64 22.98 0.44
CA GLY A 73 -10.93 22.55 -0.12
C GLY A 73 -11.41 21.17 0.36
N PHE A 74 -10.61 20.47 1.17
CA PHE A 74 -11.03 19.25 1.86
C PHE A 74 -11.42 19.52 3.32
N ILE A 75 -10.84 20.55 3.95
CA ILE A 75 -11.14 20.97 5.32
C ILE A 75 -10.90 22.48 5.49
N ASP A 76 -11.76 23.13 6.29
CA ASP A 76 -11.68 24.59 6.53
C ASP A 76 -11.20 24.94 7.95
N THR A 77 -10.98 23.94 8.81
CA THR A 77 -10.56 24.11 10.21
C THR A 77 -9.12 23.69 10.45
N GLY A 78 -8.57 24.09 11.60
CA GLY A 78 -7.21 23.75 12.00
C GLY A 78 -6.14 24.71 11.47
N THR A 79 -4.89 24.39 11.81
CA THR A 79 -3.72 25.21 11.53
C THR A 79 -2.58 24.35 10.99
N ASN A 80 -1.98 24.77 9.88
CA ASN A 80 -0.82 24.10 9.28
C ASN A 80 0.41 24.37 10.14
N SER A 81 1.28 23.38 10.31
CA SER A 81 2.53 23.49 11.05
C SER A 81 3.64 22.76 10.33
N ASN A 82 4.78 23.42 10.23
CA ASN A 82 6.01 22.81 9.72
C ASN A 82 6.75 22.15 10.86
N ILE A 83 7.36 21.01 10.57
CA ILE A 83 8.30 20.36 11.47
C ILE A 83 9.69 20.91 11.20
N SER A 84 10.47 21.10 12.27
CA SER A 84 11.86 21.55 12.14
C SER A 84 12.66 20.54 11.31
N PRO A 85 13.53 20.97 10.37
CA PRO A 85 14.31 20.05 9.55
C PRO A 85 15.18 19.06 10.33
N GLU A 86 15.67 19.43 11.51
CA GLU A 86 16.39 18.55 12.44
C GLU A 86 15.54 17.38 12.97
N ASN A 87 14.21 17.53 12.93
CA ASN A 87 13.23 16.56 13.40
C ASN A 87 12.46 15.92 12.23
N TYR A 88 12.94 16.04 10.99
CA TYR A 88 12.35 15.26 9.90
C TYR A 88 12.55 13.78 10.14
N TYR A 89 11.61 12.98 9.62
CA TYR A 89 11.67 11.54 9.77
C TYR A 89 13.01 11.03 9.22
N PRO A 90 13.90 10.53 10.09
CA PRO A 90 15.29 10.34 9.72
C PRO A 90 15.50 9.02 8.98
N ASN A 91 14.45 8.22 8.74
CA ASN A 91 14.62 6.84 8.32
C ASN A 91 14.83 6.75 6.79
N PRO A 92 16.05 6.44 6.30
CA PRO A 92 16.30 6.22 4.89
C PRO A 92 15.68 4.91 4.36
N GLU A 93 15.14 4.07 5.25
CA GLU A 93 14.45 2.82 4.87
C GLU A 93 13.08 3.05 4.26
N TYR A 94 12.45 4.22 4.48
CA TYR A 94 11.13 4.55 3.92
C TYR A 94 11.09 5.95 3.27
N PRO A 95 11.92 6.19 2.24
CA PRO A 95 12.01 7.48 1.56
C PRO A 95 10.68 7.91 0.92
N GLU A 96 9.81 6.97 0.57
CA GLU A 96 8.48 7.21 -0.01
C GLU A 96 7.52 7.96 0.91
N PHE A 97 7.81 8.02 2.22
CA PHE A 97 7.01 8.80 3.17
C PHE A 97 7.73 10.03 3.74
N ALA A 98 8.97 10.29 3.32
CA ALA A 98 9.78 11.35 3.89
C ALA A 98 9.11 12.73 3.76
N GLN A 99 8.44 13.00 2.64
CA GLN A 99 7.71 14.26 2.42
C GLN A 99 6.55 14.43 3.41
N LEU A 100 5.80 13.35 3.67
CA LEU A 100 4.65 13.33 4.58
C LEU A 100 5.02 13.57 6.05
N SER A 101 6.32 13.64 6.36
CA SER A 101 6.83 13.92 7.71
C SER A 101 7.25 15.38 7.92
N ARG A 102 7.14 16.24 6.89
CA ARG A 102 7.68 17.62 6.95
C ARG A 102 6.71 18.64 7.48
N ASN A 103 5.42 18.37 7.36
CA ASN A 103 4.35 19.25 7.76
C ASN A 103 3.14 18.44 8.24
N LEU A 104 2.24 19.11 8.94
CA LEU A 104 0.98 18.54 9.41
C LEU A 104 -0.09 19.63 9.53
N ARG A 105 -1.35 19.21 9.58
CA ARG A 105 -2.46 20.05 10.06
C ARG A 105 -2.82 19.65 11.48
N SER A 106 -2.90 20.64 12.36
CA SER A 106 -3.32 20.48 13.77
C SER A 106 -4.69 21.11 14.02
N PHE A 107 -5.41 20.63 15.02
CA PHE A 107 -6.79 21.05 15.33
C PHE A 107 -6.91 21.58 16.77
N PRO A 108 -6.38 22.78 17.07
CA PRO A 108 -6.41 23.33 18.43
C PRO A 108 -7.82 23.78 18.87
N GLN A 109 -8.73 23.97 17.92
CA GLN A 109 -10.10 24.42 18.15
C GLN A 109 -11.11 23.39 17.66
N GLY A 110 -12.32 23.45 18.22
CA GLY A 110 -13.40 22.53 17.90
C GLY A 110 -13.25 21.17 18.59
N LYS A 111 -14.39 20.51 18.83
CA LYS A 111 -14.42 19.15 19.37
C LYS A 111 -14.28 18.08 18.30
N LYS A 112 -14.69 18.40 17.06
CA LYS A 112 -14.74 17.51 15.90
C LYS A 112 -14.32 18.31 14.68
N ASN A 113 -13.30 17.82 13.98
CA ASN A 113 -12.77 18.43 12.76
C ASN A 113 -12.73 17.37 11.67
N CYS A 114 -13.38 17.62 10.53
CA CYS A 114 -13.62 16.59 9.52
C CYS A 114 -13.12 17.02 8.14
N TYR A 115 -12.33 16.15 7.52
CA TYR A 115 -12.10 16.20 6.08
C TYR A 115 -13.34 15.71 5.35
N THR A 116 -13.64 16.34 4.22
CA THR A 116 -14.73 15.95 3.32
C THR A 116 -14.12 15.37 2.05
N LEU A 117 -14.24 14.06 1.87
CA LEU A 117 -13.75 13.35 0.68
C LEU A 117 -14.92 13.01 -0.24
N LYS A 118 -14.72 13.16 -1.55
CA LYS A 118 -15.72 12.87 -2.60
C LYS A 118 -15.10 11.93 -3.64
N PRO A 119 -15.00 10.63 -3.36
CA PRO A 119 -14.42 9.68 -4.30
C PRO A 119 -15.32 9.51 -5.53
N GLU A 120 -14.70 9.25 -6.69
CA GLU A 120 -15.40 9.11 -7.97
C GLU A 120 -16.37 7.92 -8.00
N GLN A 121 -16.01 6.82 -7.32
CA GLN A 121 -16.81 5.60 -7.26
C GLN A 121 -17.98 5.69 -6.26
N GLY A 122 -18.08 6.77 -5.49
CA GLY A 122 -19.17 7.03 -4.54
C GLY A 122 -19.34 5.96 -3.47
N LYS A 123 -20.56 5.82 -2.95
CA LYS A 123 -20.91 4.81 -1.93
C LYS A 123 -20.88 3.37 -2.44
N ASN A 124 -20.97 2.41 -1.52
CA ASN A 124 -21.06 0.97 -1.83
C ASN A 124 -19.85 0.43 -2.64
N SER A 125 -18.71 1.10 -2.51
CA SER A 125 -17.43 0.71 -3.09
C SER A 125 -16.43 0.53 -1.96
N ASN A 126 -15.49 -0.40 -2.10
CA ASN A 126 -14.47 -0.63 -1.10
C ASN A 126 -13.43 0.48 -1.20
N TYR A 127 -13.03 1.05 -0.06
CA TYR A 127 -11.92 2.01 -0.01
C TYR A 127 -10.92 1.61 1.05
N LEU A 128 -9.65 1.58 0.66
CA LEU A 128 -8.52 1.62 1.59
C LEU A 128 -8.24 3.08 1.94
N ILE A 129 -8.31 3.41 3.22
CA ILE A 129 -8.03 4.73 3.76
C ILE A 129 -6.78 4.63 4.62
N ASN A 130 -5.69 5.28 4.21
CA ASN A 130 -4.45 5.33 4.99
C ASN A 130 -4.36 6.67 5.73
N PHE A 131 -3.94 6.59 6.98
CA PHE A 131 -3.74 7.71 7.90
C PHE A 131 -2.28 7.77 8.29
N PHE A 132 -1.65 8.91 8.06
CA PHE A 132 -0.26 9.14 8.40
C PHE A 132 -0.16 10.17 9.51
N PHE A 133 0.47 9.78 10.62
CA PHE A 133 0.71 10.64 11.77
C PHE A 133 2.21 10.71 12.07
N TYR A 134 2.78 11.90 11.90
CA TYR A 134 4.12 12.22 12.33
C TYR A 134 4.09 13.47 13.22
N TYR A 135 4.30 13.30 14.53
CA TYR A 135 4.22 14.43 15.46
C TYR A 135 5.44 15.34 15.33
N GLY A 136 6.65 14.77 15.26
CA GLY A 136 7.89 15.52 15.01
C GLY A 136 8.18 16.66 16.00
N ASN A 137 7.49 16.64 17.16
CA ASN A 137 7.46 17.73 18.12
C ASN A 137 7.14 19.11 17.50
N TYR A 138 6.21 19.16 16.53
CA TYR A 138 5.93 20.37 15.74
C TYR A 138 5.59 21.62 16.57
N ASP A 139 5.06 21.44 17.78
CA ASP A 139 4.66 22.53 18.69
C ASP A 139 5.64 22.77 19.84
N ASN A 140 6.78 22.09 19.86
CA ASN A 140 7.83 22.16 20.89
C ASN A 140 7.36 21.83 22.32
N LYS A 141 6.24 21.10 22.48
CA LYS A 141 5.70 20.77 23.82
C LYS A 141 6.17 19.43 24.34
N ASN A 142 6.73 18.56 23.50
CA ASN A 142 7.06 17.18 23.82
C ASN A 142 5.86 16.45 24.48
N LYS A 143 4.64 16.74 24.00
CA LYS A 143 3.42 16.18 24.56
C LYS A 143 2.61 15.54 23.44
N ILE A 144 2.66 14.21 23.42
CA ILE A 144 1.89 13.43 22.48
C ILE A 144 0.39 13.58 22.77
N PRO A 145 -0.42 13.91 21.76
CA PRO A 145 -1.86 13.97 21.91
C PRO A 145 -2.47 12.56 21.81
N ASN A 146 -3.58 12.37 22.51
CA ASN A 146 -4.47 11.23 22.37
C ASN A 146 -5.83 11.75 21.88
N PHE A 147 -6.38 11.14 20.82
CA PHE A 147 -7.64 11.55 20.21
C PHE A 147 -8.26 10.45 19.35
N ASP A 148 -9.57 10.54 19.09
CA ASP A 148 -10.26 9.52 18.31
C ASP A 148 -10.35 9.88 16.82
N VAL A 149 -10.32 8.85 15.98
CA VAL A 149 -10.49 8.92 14.54
C VAL A 149 -11.78 8.22 14.15
N TYR A 150 -12.61 8.92 13.39
CA TYR A 150 -13.89 8.43 12.87
C TYR A 150 -13.91 8.50 11.35
N VAL A 151 -14.54 7.51 10.72
CA VAL A 151 -14.91 7.55 9.29
C VAL A 151 -16.43 7.52 9.22
N GLY A 152 -17.02 8.60 8.69
CA GLY A 152 -18.46 8.85 8.79
C GLY A 152 -18.88 9.02 10.26
N VAL A 153 -19.82 8.18 10.69
CA VAL A 153 -20.26 8.09 12.09
C VAL A 153 -19.52 7.01 12.87
N ASN A 154 -18.64 6.26 12.21
CA ASN A 154 -18.05 5.04 12.74
C ASN A 154 -16.72 5.34 13.42
N TYR A 155 -16.63 4.99 14.71
CA TYR A 155 -15.36 4.99 15.42
C TYR A 155 -14.43 3.95 14.81
N MET A 156 -13.22 4.38 14.45
CA MET A 156 -12.21 3.48 13.87
C MET A 156 -11.19 3.08 14.94
N PHE A 157 -10.55 4.09 15.54
CA PHE A 157 -9.52 3.91 16.55
C PHE A 157 -9.20 5.21 17.30
N THR A 158 -8.58 5.08 18.46
CA THR A 158 -7.89 6.17 19.16
C THR A 158 -6.43 6.19 18.71
N LEU A 159 -5.93 7.34 18.29
CA LEU A 159 -4.50 7.55 18.14
C LEU A 159 -3.90 7.68 19.54
N ASP A 160 -3.09 6.70 19.91
CA ASP A 160 -2.38 6.67 21.18
C ASP A 160 -0.89 6.40 20.91
N LEU A 161 -0.08 7.46 20.95
CA LEU A 161 1.37 7.35 20.81
C LEU A 161 2.02 7.54 22.17
N ASN A 162 3.27 7.08 22.30
CA ASN A 162 4.11 7.39 23.45
C ASN A 162 5.27 8.31 23.05
N LEU A 163 6.03 8.80 24.04
CA LEU A 163 7.14 9.73 23.78
C LEU A 163 8.23 9.12 22.88
N ASP A 164 8.46 7.81 22.97
CA ASP A 164 9.43 7.10 22.12
C ASP A 164 9.00 7.06 20.64
N GLN A 165 7.70 7.26 20.37
CA GLN A 165 7.11 7.28 19.04
C GLN A 165 6.97 8.70 18.45
N MET A 166 7.42 9.73 19.17
CA MET A 166 7.35 11.13 18.73
C MET A 166 7.96 11.39 17.34
N TYR A 167 9.08 10.70 17.05
CA TYR A 167 9.84 10.83 15.81
C TYR A 167 9.68 9.61 14.90
N ILE A 168 8.58 8.88 15.05
CA ILE A 168 8.25 7.73 14.20
C ILE A 168 6.98 8.05 13.42
N LEU A 169 7.03 7.89 12.09
CA LEU A 169 5.84 7.95 11.26
C LEU A 169 4.94 6.77 11.58
N ARG A 170 3.72 7.06 12.03
CA ARG A 170 2.71 6.05 12.34
C ARG A 170 1.70 5.98 11.22
N LEU A 171 1.66 4.81 10.59
CA LEU A 171 0.68 4.45 9.59
C LEU A 171 -0.43 3.65 10.27
N PHE A 172 -1.67 4.02 9.97
CA PHE A 172 -2.84 3.20 10.22
C PHE A 172 -3.65 3.12 8.93
N ASP A 173 -4.36 2.02 8.73
CA ASP A 173 -5.28 1.90 7.61
C ASP A 173 -6.63 1.34 8.04
N VAL A 174 -7.62 1.62 7.21
CA VAL A 174 -8.98 1.09 7.31
C VAL A 174 -9.46 0.73 5.92
N ILE A 175 -10.07 -0.45 5.77
CA ILE A 175 -10.88 -0.81 4.61
C ILE A 175 -12.34 -0.70 5.03
N HIS A 176 -13.06 0.20 4.37
CA HIS A 176 -14.45 0.49 4.70
C HIS A 176 -15.29 0.69 3.45
N VAL A 177 -16.57 0.29 3.55
CA VAL A 177 -17.59 0.52 2.53
C VAL A 177 -18.52 1.62 3.03
N PRO A 178 -18.39 2.85 2.51
CA PRO A 178 -19.22 3.96 2.94
C PRO A 178 -20.65 3.83 2.40
N THR A 179 -21.60 4.30 3.21
CA THR A 179 -23.03 4.35 2.88
C THR A 179 -23.44 5.63 2.15
N SER A 180 -22.53 6.60 2.02
CA SER A 180 -22.72 7.91 1.39
C SER A 180 -21.64 8.18 0.33
N ASP A 181 -21.98 8.96 -0.70
CA ASP A 181 -21.04 9.38 -1.74
C ASP A 181 -19.99 10.38 -1.23
N ILE A 182 -20.21 10.90 -0.03
CA ILE A 182 -19.27 11.74 0.72
C ILE A 182 -18.77 10.94 1.91
N ILE A 183 -17.45 10.88 2.05
CA ILE A 183 -16.78 10.25 3.19
C ILE A 183 -16.24 11.36 4.08
N TYR A 184 -16.72 11.41 5.32
CA TYR A 184 -16.17 12.28 6.34
C TYR A 184 -15.07 11.55 7.11
N VAL A 185 -13.90 12.16 7.24
CA VAL A 185 -12.82 11.64 8.08
C VAL A 185 -12.59 12.62 9.21
N CYS A 186 -12.96 12.25 10.42
CA CYS A 186 -13.09 13.16 11.56
C CYS A 186 -12.10 12.85 12.67
N PHE A 187 -11.48 13.90 13.20
CA PHE A 187 -10.59 13.87 14.35
C PHE A 187 -11.30 14.50 15.55
N ILE A 188 -11.48 13.71 16.62
CA ILE A 188 -12.26 14.09 17.80
C ILE A 188 -11.33 14.41 18.96
N ASN A 189 -11.40 15.63 19.45
CA ASN A 189 -10.62 16.06 20.61
C ASN A 189 -11.22 15.48 21.89
N THR A 190 -10.49 14.57 22.54
CA THR A 190 -10.87 13.91 23.80
C THR A 190 -10.44 14.70 25.05
N GLY A 191 -9.78 15.86 24.86
CA GLY A 191 -9.20 16.68 25.94
C GLY A 191 -7.75 16.31 26.28
N SER A 192 -7.18 15.31 25.62
CA SER A 192 -5.85 14.76 25.91
C SER A 192 -4.74 15.25 24.96
N GLY A 193 -4.94 16.40 24.30
CA GLY A 193 -3.96 17.00 23.40
C GLY A 193 -4.63 17.66 22.19
N ILE A 194 -3.83 18.13 21.24
CA ILE A 194 -4.30 18.72 19.99
C ILE A 194 -4.31 17.62 18.92
N PRO A 195 -5.48 17.24 18.37
CA PRO A 195 -5.52 16.32 17.24
C PRO A 195 -4.74 16.84 16.05
N PHE A 196 -4.14 15.95 15.28
CA PHE A 196 -3.39 16.31 14.09
C PHE A 196 -3.39 15.18 13.05
N ILE A 197 -3.04 15.49 11.82
CA ILE A 197 -2.75 14.51 10.77
C ILE A 197 -1.68 15.06 9.82
N SER A 198 -0.81 14.19 9.32
CA SER A 198 0.26 14.56 8.38
C SER A 198 -0.11 14.24 6.94
N ALA A 199 -0.77 13.12 6.67
CA ALA A 199 -1.33 12.84 5.35
C ALA A 199 -2.54 11.92 5.43
N LEU A 200 -3.42 12.05 4.44
CA LEU A 200 -4.63 11.24 4.28
C LEU A 200 -4.70 10.73 2.84
N GLU A 201 -4.75 9.42 2.70
CA GLU A 201 -4.88 8.76 1.40
C GLU A 201 -6.15 7.93 1.36
N LEU A 202 -6.82 7.95 0.22
CA LEU A 202 -7.96 7.10 -0.08
C LEU A 202 -7.75 6.44 -1.44
N ARG A 203 -7.89 5.11 -1.47
CA ARG A 203 -7.69 4.25 -2.63
C ARG A 203 -8.95 3.46 -2.92
N PRO A 204 -9.52 3.57 -4.12
CA PRO A 204 -10.61 2.70 -4.54
C PRO A 204 -10.10 1.28 -4.69
N LEU A 205 -10.85 0.34 -4.14
CA LEU A 205 -10.59 -1.10 -4.21
C LEU A 205 -11.69 -1.77 -5.02
N ASP A 206 -11.35 -2.85 -5.73
CA ASP A 206 -12.38 -3.71 -6.30
C ASP A 206 -13.23 -4.34 -5.19
N LYS A 207 -14.54 -4.43 -5.45
CA LYS A 207 -15.53 -4.94 -4.50
C LYS A 207 -15.30 -6.40 -4.14
N SER A 208 -14.60 -7.17 -4.97
CA SER A 208 -14.33 -8.58 -4.71
C SER A 208 -13.15 -8.85 -3.76
N LEU A 209 -12.28 -7.86 -3.49
CA LEU A 209 -11.03 -8.07 -2.74
C LEU A 209 -11.25 -8.43 -1.28
N TYR A 210 -12.19 -7.75 -0.64
CA TYR A 210 -12.46 -7.86 0.78
C TYR A 210 -13.98 -7.95 0.95
N PRO A 211 -14.52 -9.13 1.28
CA PRO A 211 -15.95 -9.32 1.45
C PRO A 211 -16.43 -8.48 2.65
N PHE A 212 -17.43 -7.64 2.40
CA PHE A 212 -17.94 -6.64 3.34
C PHE A 212 -18.83 -7.24 4.44
N ASP A 213 -19.20 -8.52 4.34
CA ASP A 213 -20.07 -9.19 5.32
C ASP A 213 -19.46 -9.20 6.73
N PHE A 214 -18.14 -9.03 6.85
CA PHE A 214 -17.43 -8.94 8.13
C PHE A 214 -17.37 -7.53 8.74
N GLY A 215 -17.87 -6.50 8.05
CA GLY A 215 -17.79 -5.11 8.50
C GLY A 215 -16.57 -4.39 7.93
N ALA A 216 -15.92 -3.57 8.75
CA ALA A 216 -14.73 -2.82 8.34
C ALA A 216 -13.46 -3.53 8.81
N LEU A 217 -12.39 -3.45 8.02
CA LEU A 217 -11.08 -3.98 8.39
C LEU A 217 -10.18 -2.83 8.79
N LYS A 218 -9.33 -3.01 9.80
CA LYS A 218 -8.34 -2.00 10.21
C LYS A 218 -7.00 -2.61 10.56
N PHE A 219 -5.98 -1.77 10.57
CA PHE A 219 -4.62 -2.11 10.99
C PHE A 219 -4.07 -3.31 10.20
N GLY A 220 -4.28 -3.25 8.88
CA GLY A 220 -3.87 -4.21 7.89
C GLY A 220 -2.36 -4.34 7.82
N TRP A 221 -1.83 -5.46 8.31
CA TRP A 221 -0.47 -5.86 8.01
C TRP A 221 -0.45 -6.66 6.73
N ARG A 222 0.26 -6.18 5.71
CA ARG A 222 0.45 -6.89 4.44
C ARG A 222 1.91 -7.27 4.32
N PHE A 223 2.25 -8.52 4.62
CA PHE A 223 3.63 -8.97 4.73
C PHE A 223 4.10 -9.55 3.39
N ASN A 224 5.13 -8.93 2.81
CA ASN A 224 5.90 -9.50 1.71
C ASN A 224 7.06 -10.34 2.25
N LEU A 225 7.11 -11.64 1.95
CA LEU A 225 8.08 -12.58 2.50
C LEU A 225 9.21 -12.91 1.53
N GLY A 226 10.38 -13.24 2.08
CA GLY A 226 11.49 -13.81 1.31
C GLY A 226 12.42 -12.78 0.69
N THR A 227 12.25 -11.50 1.00
CA THR A 227 13.18 -10.45 0.58
C THR A 227 14.45 -10.51 1.43
N THR A 228 15.60 -10.67 0.78
CA THR A 228 16.90 -10.79 1.47
C THR A 228 17.37 -9.46 2.03
N THR A 229 17.89 -9.48 3.26
CA THR A 229 18.48 -8.33 3.95
C THR A 229 19.62 -7.70 3.14
N GLY A 230 19.58 -6.39 2.97
CA GLY A 230 20.55 -5.60 2.18
C GLY A 230 19.89 -4.76 1.08
N GLN A 231 18.64 -5.06 0.72
CA GLN A 231 17.76 -4.09 0.09
C GLN A 231 17.01 -3.35 1.20
N ASN A 232 17.03 -2.02 1.17
CA ASN A 232 16.27 -1.16 2.07
C ASN A 232 14.86 -1.72 2.26
N GLN A 233 14.37 -1.74 3.51
CA GLN A 233 13.08 -2.28 3.91
C GLN A 233 11.93 -1.39 3.39
N HIS A 234 11.82 -1.20 2.08
CA HIS A 234 10.79 -0.35 1.48
C HIS A 234 9.44 -1.04 1.48
N PHE A 235 8.37 -0.24 1.43
CA PHE A 235 7.05 -0.77 1.09
C PHE A 235 6.96 -0.99 -0.42
N ILE A 236 6.50 -2.17 -0.83
CA ILE A 236 6.04 -2.34 -2.21
C ILE A 236 4.64 -1.71 -2.26
N ARG A 237 4.49 -0.68 -3.07
CA ARG A 237 3.22 0.07 -3.25
C ARG A 237 3.08 0.52 -4.69
N TYR A 238 2.30 1.56 -4.97
CA TYR A 238 2.29 2.19 -6.30
C TYR A 238 3.72 2.57 -6.76
N LYS A 239 4.15 2.29 -8.00
CA LYS A 239 3.38 1.80 -9.16
C LYS A 239 3.31 0.28 -9.34
N ASN A 240 3.89 -0.49 -8.41
CA ASN A 240 3.89 -1.96 -8.47
C ASN A 240 2.55 -2.55 -8.04
N ASP A 241 1.85 -1.91 -7.10
CA ASP A 241 0.49 -2.24 -6.72
C ASP A 241 -0.51 -1.24 -7.31
N VAL A 242 -1.45 -1.72 -8.12
CA VAL A 242 -2.50 -0.89 -8.75
C VAL A 242 -3.47 -0.28 -7.75
N TYR A 243 -3.64 -0.92 -6.59
CA TYR A 243 -4.48 -0.44 -5.49
C TYR A 243 -3.68 0.37 -4.45
N ASP A 244 -2.36 0.53 -4.66
CA ASP A 244 -1.45 1.21 -3.74
C ASP A 244 -1.55 0.67 -2.30
N ARG A 245 -1.75 -0.65 -2.17
CA ARG A 245 -1.59 -1.34 -0.88
C ARG A 245 -0.14 -1.25 -0.45
N LEU A 246 0.07 -1.05 0.85
CA LEU A 246 1.39 -0.94 1.45
C LEU A 246 1.87 -2.31 1.91
N TRP A 247 2.69 -2.98 1.10
CA TRP A 247 3.29 -4.27 1.43
C TRP A 247 4.60 -4.10 2.20
N TYR A 248 4.57 -4.45 3.48
CA TYR A 248 5.71 -4.40 4.36
C TYR A 248 6.67 -5.56 4.10
N THR A 249 7.94 -5.24 3.87
CA THR A 249 8.98 -6.25 3.69
C THR A 249 9.29 -6.95 5.01
N TYR A 250 8.92 -8.23 5.12
CA TYR A 250 9.14 -9.05 6.30
C TYR A 250 10.10 -10.18 5.95
N SER A 251 11.33 -10.06 6.46
CA SER A 251 12.49 -10.82 5.96
C SER A 251 12.32 -12.34 6.03
N ALA A 252 11.79 -12.87 7.13
CA ALA A 252 11.57 -14.31 7.27
C ALA A 252 10.58 -14.64 8.40
N LEU A 253 9.87 -15.76 8.24
CA LEU A 253 9.18 -16.44 9.33
C LEU A 253 10.17 -17.25 10.19
N PRO A 254 9.83 -17.58 11.44
CA PRO A 254 10.65 -18.49 12.26
C PRO A 254 10.98 -19.79 11.53
N ASN A 255 12.26 -20.21 11.59
CA ASN A 255 12.75 -21.44 10.95
C ASN A 255 12.46 -21.54 9.44
N SER A 256 12.50 -20.40 8.73
CA SER A 256 12.33 -20.34 7.28
C SER A 256 13.56 -19.74 6.59
N VAL A 257 13.72 -20.10 5.31
CA VAL A 257 14.73 -19.54 4.40
C VAL A 257 14.04 -18.85 3.23
N PRO A 258 14.58 -17.71 2.75
CA PRO A 258 14.05 -17.02 1.58
C PRO A 258 14.36 -17.82 0.30
N ILE A 259 13.45 -17.75 -0.66
CA ILE A 259 13.62 -18.19 -2.03
C ILE A 259 13.06 -17.12 -2.97
N ASN A 260 13.65 -17.02 -4.16
CA ASN A 260 13.26 -16.02 -5.15
C ASN A 260 13.32 -16.57 -6.58
N THR A 261 12.73 -15.83 -7.50
CA THR A 261 12.80 -16.11 -8.93
C THR A 261 12.94 -14.84 -9.75
N SER A 262 13.63 -14.93 -10.88
CA SER A 262 13.65 -13.89 -11.92
C SER A 262 12.59 -14.14 -13.00
N SER A 263 11.80 -15.21 -12.88
CA SER A 263 10.77 -15.55 -13.85
C SER A 263 9.62 -14.53 -13.84
N VAL A 264 8.96 -14.39 -14.98
CA VAL A 264 7.75 -13.57 -15.09
C VAL A 264 6.59 -14.32 -14.45
N ILE A 265 5.88 -13.68 -13.54
CA ILE A 265 4.66 -14.21 -12.92
C ILE A 265 3.51 -14.04 -13.92
N ASP A 266 2.71 -15.09 -14.13
CA ASP A 266 1.59 -15.07 -15.06
C ASP A 266 0.36 -14.42 -14.42
N ILE A 267 0.35 -13.08 -14.41
CA ILE A 267 -0.72 -12.27 -13.80
C ILE A 267 -1.89 -12.06 -14.79
N GLN A 268 -1.65 -12.16 -16.11
CA GLN A 268 -2.65 -11.78 -17.12
C GLN A 268 -3.69 -12.87 -17.42
N ASN A 269 -3.36 -14.14 -17.18
CA ASN A 269 -4.25 -15.26 -17.49
C ASN A 269 -5.01 -15.80 -16.29
N ASN A 270 -4.76 -15.26 -15.10
CA ASN A 270 -5.51 -15.60 -13.91
C ASN A 270 -6.65 -14.59 -13.79
N ASN A 271 -7.89 -15.06 -13.62
CA ASN A 271 -9.02 -14.23 -13.15
C ASN A 271 -8.78 -13.75 -11.69
N ASP A 272 -7.55 -13.37 -11.35
CA ASP A 272 -7.12 -12.94 -10.04
C ASP A 272 -7.51 -11.48 -9.86
N SER A 273 -8.71 -11.26 -9.32
CA SER A 273 -9.16 -9.92 -8.94
C SER A 273 -8.26 -9.26 -7.91
N TYR A 274 -7.40 -10.04 -7.22
CA TYR A 274 -6.48 -9.55 -6.20
C TYR A 274 -5.37 -8.67 -6.74
N GLN A 275 -4.97 -8.88 -8.01
CA GLN A 275 -3.96 -8.10 -8.72
C GLN A 275 -2.72 -7.80 -7.84
N LEU A 276 -2.12 -8.85 -7.29
CA LEU A 276 -0.92 -8.72 -6.46
C LEU A 276 0.25 -8.16 -7.29
N PRO A 277 1.12 -7.33 -6.69
CA PRO A 277 2.36 -6.91 -7.33
C PRO A 277 3.24 -8.12 -7.67
N SER A 278 3.83 -8.11 -8.86
CA SER A 278 4.73 -9.19 -9.28
C SER A 278 5.94 -9.35 -8.37
N GLU A 279 6.38 -8.24 -7.79
CA GLU A 279 7.50 -8.11 -6.87
C GLU A 279 7.23 -8.86 -5.56
N VAL A 280 5.99 -8.83 -5.07
CA VAL A 280 5.55 -9.60 -3.89
C VAL A 280 5.52 -11.10 -4.19
N LEU A 281 5.13 -11.48 -5.42
CA LEU A 281 5.01 -12.87 -5.82
C LEU A 281 6.33 -13.51 -6.27
N ARG A 282 7.38 -12.73 -6.54
CA ARG A 282 8.70 -13.24 -6.94
C ARG A 282 9.55 -13.72 -5.78
N THR A 283 9.19 -13.37 -4.56
CA THR A 283 9.86 -13.80 -3.34
C THR A 283 8.91 -14.66 -2.52
N ALA A 284 9.49 -15.57 -1.74
CA ALA A 284 8.76 -16.38 -0.78
C ALA A 284 9.70 -16.91 0.30
N VAL A 285 9.10 -17.52 1.32
CA VAL A 285 9.82 -18.33 2.29
C VAL A 285 9.40 -19.78 2.21
N GLN A 286 10.32 -20.67 2.56
CA GLN A 286 10.06 -22.09 2.79
C GLN A 286 10.75 -22.55 4.08
N PRO A 287 10.33 -23.66 4.71
CA PRO A 287 10.99 -24.21 5.89
C PRO A 287 12.48 -24.46 5.68
N SER A 288 13.29 -24.15 6.70
CA SER A 288 14.70 -24.52 6.77
C SER A 288 14.87 -26.04 6.83
N SER A 289 16.03 -26.55 6.42
CA SER A 289 16.36 -27.98 6.49
C SER A 289 16.12 -28.55 7.90
N GLY A 290 15.33 -29.62 8.00
CA GLY A 290 14.95 -30.25 9.28
C GLY A 290 13.58 -29.81 9.83
N TYR A 291 12.95 -28.79 9.24
CA TYR A 291 11.57 -28.40 9.52
C TYR A 291 10.66 -28.72 8.34
N HIS A 292 9.39 -29.03 8.61
CA HIS A 292 8.42 -29.44 7.60
C HIS A 292 7.24 -28.47 7.45
N SER A 293 7.26 -27.35 8.19
CA SER A 293 6.13 -26.42 8.29
C SER A 293 6.56 -24.97 8.38
N LEU A 294 5.82 -24.07 7.74
CA LEU A 294 5.90 -22.63 8.01
C LEU A 294 4.96 -22.28 9.17
N ARG A 295 5.36 -21.34 10.02
CA ARG A 295 4.59 -20.93 11.20
C ARG A 295 4.63 -19.43 11.39
N PHE A 296 3.53 -18.88 11.87
CA PHE A 296 3.45 -17.49 12.28
C PHE A 296 2.57 -17.38 13.53
N TYR A 297 2.98 -16.52 14.44
CA TYR A 297 2.25 -16.22 15.68
C TYR A 297 2.06 -14.72 15.77
N PHE A 298 0.81 -14.29 15.92
CA PHE A 298 0.44 -12.91 16.16
C PHE A 298 -0.06 -12.76 17.59
N PHE A 299 0.75 -12.10 18.41
CA PHE A 299 0.35 -11.76 19.77
C PHE A 299 -0.56 -10.54 19.74
N ASN A 300 -1.85 -10.76 19.95
CA ASN A 300 -2.78 -9.65 20.14
C ASN A 300 -2.44 -8.94 21.45
N THR A 301 -2.27 -7.61 21.41
CA THR A 301 -2.09 -6.85 22.65
C THR A 301 -3.45 -6.74 23.37
N PRO A 302 -3.47 -6.55 24.71
CA PRO A 302 -4.72 -6.47 25.49
C PRO A 302 -5.73 -5.43 24.98
N ASN A 303 -5.26 -4.42 24.24
CA ASN A 303 -6.07 -3.34 23.69
C ASN A 303 -6.66 -3.66 22.29
N ASN A 304 -6.36 -4.84 21.74
CA ASN A 304 -6.74 -5.22 20.38
C ASN A 304 -7.59 -6.50 20.41
N ILE A 305 -8.74 -6.44 21.08
CA ILE A 305 -9.68 -7.55 21.32
C ILE A 305 -10.51 -7.88 20.06
N GLY A 306 -10.17 -7.31 18.91
CA GLY A 306 -10.94 -7.54 17.67
C GLY A 306 -10.54 -8.87 17.02
N GLY A 307 -11.53 -9.57 16.49
CA GLY A 307 -11.31 -10.76 15.68
C GLY A 307 -10.44 -10.47 14.46
N ILE A 308 -9.72 -11.49 14.00
CA ILE A 308 -8.73 -11.41 12.94
C ILE A 308 -9.28 -11.98 11.64
N TYR A 309 -9.06 -11.25 10.55
CA TYR A 309 -9.28 -11.71 9.18
C TYR A 309 -7.93 -11.87 8.47
N VAL A 310 -7.78 -12.95 7.69
CA VAL A 310 -6.50 -13.31 7.06
C VAL A 310 -6.66 -13.67 5.59
N CYS A 311 -5.70 -13.22 4.77
CA CYS A 311 -5.50 -13.66 3.40
C CYS A 311 -4.08 -14.21 3.23
N PHE A 312 -3.95 -15.31 2.48
CA PHE A 312 -2.67 -15.92 2.12
C PHE A 312 -2.45 -15.80 0.62
N HIS A 313 -1.21 -15.53 0.21
CA HIS A 313 -0.85 -15.32 -1.17
C HIS A 313 0.33 -16.21 -1.56
N PHE A 314 0.14 -16.93 -2.65
CA PHE A 314 1.06 -17.95 -3.13
C PHE A 314 1.36 -17.78 -4.62
N ALA A 315 2.57 -18.17 -5.01
CA ALA A 315 2.95 -18.51 -6.37
C ALA A 315 4.05 -19.57 -6.30
N GLU A 316 3.94 -20.67 -7.05
CA GLU A 316 5.05 -21.63 -7.15
C GLU A 316 6.16 -21.03 -8.01
N ILE A 317 7.23 -20.60 -7.36
CA ILE A 317 8.35 -19.92 -8.00
C ILE A 317 9.56 -20.83 -8.23
N ALA A 318 9.57 -22.04 -7.66
CA ALA A 318 10.58 -23.04 -7.93
C ALA A 318 10.19 -23.85 -9.17
N LYS A 319 11.10 -23.92 -10.16
CA LYS A 319 10.89 -24.75 -11.35
C LYS A 319 11.08 -26.22 -10.99
N LEU A 320 9.98 -26.92 -10.76
CA LEU A 320 9.99 -28.31 -10.34
C LEU A 320 10.35 -29.24 -11.51
N THR A 321 11.02 -30.35 -11.22
CA THR A 321 11.23 -31.41 -12.20
C THR A 321 9.90 -32.09 -12.56
N GLN A 322 9.81 -32.65 -13.76
CA GLN A 322 8.55 -33.22 -14.26
C GLN A 322 7.99 -34.29 -13.31
N GLY A 323 6.71 -34.15 -12.96
CA GLY A 323 6.00 -35.05 -12.06
C GLY A 323 6.15 -34.73 -10.57
N LYS A 324 6.99 -33.76 -10.19
CA LYS A 324 7.07 -33.25 -8.82
C LYS A 324 6.01 -32.19 -8.57
N LYS A 325 5.42 -32.20 -7.38
CA LYS A 325 4.45 -31.18 -6.95
C LYS A 325 4.69 -30.70 -5.53
N ARG A 326 4.28 -29.47 -5.26
CA ARG A 326 4.15 -28.92 -3.91
C ARG A 326 2.68 -28.91 -3.52
N GLU A 327 2.37 -29.64 -2.47
CA GLU A 327 1.02 -29.76 -1.94
C GLU A 327 1.04 -29.51 -0.43
N PHE A 328 0.13 -28.69 0.08
CA PHE A 328 0.12 -28.31 1.49
C PHE A 328 -1.30 -28.02 1.99
N ILE A 329 -1.44 -27.97 3.31
CA ILE A 329 -2.65 -27.51 4.00
C ILE A 329 -2.30 -26.31 4.89
N ILE A 330 -3.30 -25.48 5.14
CA ILE A 330 -3.24 -24.35 6.07
C ILE A 330 -4.08 -24.71 7.29
N ASP A 331 -3.46 -24.68 8.47
CA ASP A 331 -4.11 -24.83 9.77
C ASP A 331 -4.05 -23.48 10.49
N VAL A 332 -5.20 -22.94 10.90
CA VAL A 332 -5.30 -21.71 11.68
C VAL A 332 -5.87 -22.03 13.06
N ASN A 333 -5.23 -21.46 14.09
CA ASN A 333 -5.62 -21.59 15.48
C ASN A 333 -5.82 -23.04 15.95
N GLY A 334 -4.91 -23.94 15.54
CA GLY A 334 -4.87 -25.33 16.01
C GLY A 334 -6.12 -26.15 15.65
N GLY A 335 -6.59 -26.00 14.41
CA GLY A 335 -7.75 -26.72 13.87
C GLY A 335 -9.05 -25.94 13.84
N SER A 336 -9.05 -24.66 14.23
CA SER A 336 -10.22 -23.78 14.06
C SER A 336 -10.58 -23.63 12.58
N TYR A 337 -9.56 -23.67 11.72
CA TYR A 337 -9.71 -23.87 10.28
C TYR A 337 -8.61 -24.78 9.77
N ILE A 338 -8.99 -25.71 8.89
CA ILE A 338 -8.07 -26.54 8.14
C ILE A 338 -8.50 -26.50 6.68
N SER A 339 -7.61 -26.10 5.79
CA SER A 339 -7.89 -26.11 4.35
C SER A 339 -7.91 -27.54 3.79
N GLU A 340 -8.61 -27.72 2.68
CA GLU A 340 -8.33 -28.85 1.78
C GLU A 340 -6.88 -28.77 1.25
N PRO A 341 -6.30 -29.88 0.75
CA PRO A 341 -4.99 -29.87 0.11
C PRO A 341 -4.91 -28.88 -1.07
N ILE A 342 -3.95 -27.97 -1.00
CA ILE A 342 -3.69 -26.95 -2.01
C ILE A 342 -2.48 -27.40 -2.83
N THR A 343 -2.62 -27.50 -4.15
CA THR A 343 -1.50 -27.67 -5.09
C THR A 343 -1.32 -26.40 -5.90
N LEU A 344 -0.09 -25.91 -5.99
CA LEU A 344 0.23 -24.70 -6.75
C LEU A 344 0.66 -25.01 -8.18
N ASP A 345 0.20 -24.19 -9.11
CA ASP A 345 0.71 -24.14 -10.48
C ASP A 345 1.94 -23.23 -10.56
N TYR A 346 2.95 -23.66 -11.33
CA TYR A 346 4.17 -22.86 -11.54
C TYR A 346 3.83 -21.47 -12.09
N ILE A 347 4.42 -20.43 -11.47
CA ILE A 347 4.30 -19.00 -11.77
C ILE A 347 2.88 -18.41 -11.81
N LYS A 348 1.87 -19.16 -11.36
CA LYS A 348 0.49 -18.68 -11.27
C LYS A 348 0.16 -18.20 -9.86
N PRO A 349 -0.27 -16.94 -9.70
CA PRO A 349 -0.80 -16.44 -8.44
C PRO A 349 -1.99 -17.24 -7.91
N LEU A 350 -2.03 -17.45 -6.60
CA LEU A 350 -3.20 -17.94 -5.87
C LEU A 350 -3.36 -17.14 -4.57
N SER A 351 -4.51 -16.49 -4.43
CA SER A 351 -4.90 -15.78 -3.21
C SER A 351 -6.04 -16.52 -2.51
N ILE A 352 -5.88 -16.78 -1.21
CA ILE A 352 -6.86 -17.47 -0.38
C ILE A 352 -7.16 -16.59 0.82
N CYS A 353 -8.31 -15.93 0.80
CA CYS A 353 -8.84 -15.23 1.95
C CYS A 353 -9.83 -16.11 2.71
N LEU A 354 -9.64 -16.24 4.02
CA LEU A 354 -10.49 -17.09 4.83
C LEU A 354 -11.78 -16.36 5.16
N ASN A 355 -12.91 -16.90 4.69
CA ASN A 355 -14.24 -16.34 4.95
C ASN A 355 -14.72 -16.63 6.38
N GLN A 356 -13.92 -16.28 7.38
CA GLN A 356 -14.21 -16.40 8.80
C GLN A 356 -13.36 -15.42 9.61
N ILE A 357 -13.79 -15.15 10.84
CA ILE A 357 -13.09 -14.30 11.80
C ILE A 357 -12.52 -15.17 12.91
N PHE A 358 -11.27 -14.93 13.28
CA PHE A 358 -10.56 -15.66 14.33
C PHE A 358 -10.40 -14.82 15.59
N GLU A 359 -11.02 -15.26 16.67
CA GLU A 359 -10.94 -14.57 17.97
C GLU A 359 -9.71 -15.01 18.78
N GLY A 360 -9.20 -14.10 19.62
CA GLY A 360 -8.11 -14.38 20.56
C GLY A 360 -6.71 -14.33 19.94
N GLU A 361 -5.83 -15.23 20.40
CA GLU A 361 -4.48 -15.38 19.84
C GLU A 361 -4.56 -15.96 18.43
N PHE A 362 -3.92 -15.29 17.47
CA PHE A 362 -3.92 -15.73 16.08
C PHE A 362 -2.60 -16.40 15.72
N HIS A 363 -2.67 -17.60 15.18
CA HIS A 363 -1.52 -18.28 14.62
C HIS A 363 -1.92 -19.17 13.45
N PHE A 364 -0.98 -19.40 12.54
CA PHE A 364 -1.16 -20.36 11.47
C PHE A 364 0.06 -21.26 11.29
N VAL A 365 -0.20 -22.44 10.76
CA VAL A 365 0.79 -23.42 10.34
C VAL A 365 0.47 -23.85 8.92
N ILE A 366 1.46 -23.80 8.03
CA ILE A 366 1.33 -24.36 6.68
C ILE A 366 2.18 -25.62 6.65
N ASN A 367 1.56 -26.77 6.40
CA ASN A 367 2.20 -28.09 6.43
C ASN A 367 2.16 -28.73 5.05
N ALA A 368 3.28 -29.32 4.63
CA ALA A 368 3.28 -30.21 3.46
C ALA A 368 2.36 -31.42 3.73
N THR A 369 1.61 -31.85 2.73
CA THR A 369 0.89 -33.13 2.79
C THR A 369 1.86 -34.29 2.62
N THR A 370 1.41 -35.52 2.92
CA THR A 370 2.18 -36.74 2.65
C THR A 370 2.41 -36.99 1.16
N GLY A 371 1.60 -36.38 0.29
CA GLY A 371 1.71 -36.46 -1.16
C GLY A 371 2.59 -35.38 -1.79
N SER A 372 3.16 -34.47 -1.00
CA SER A 372 4.03 -33.40 -1.49
C SER A 372 5.47 -33.87 -1.64
N ASP A 373 6.12 -33.47 -2.73
CA ASP A 373 7.54 -33.71 -2.94
C ASP A 373 8.44 -32.60 -2.37
N LEU A 374 7.86 -31.45 -2.05
CA LEU A 374 8.54 -30.26 -1.57
C LEU A 374 7.90 -29.74 -0.28
N PRO A 375 8.66 -29.01 0.55
CA PRO A 375 8.07 -28.36 1.73
C PRO A 375 7.04 -27.29 1.30
N PRO A 376 6.23 -26.72 2.20
CA PRO A 376 5.34 -25.61 1.84
C PRO A 376 6.12 -24.34 1.44
N ILE A 377 5.41 -23.41 0.80
CA ILE A 377 5.93 -22.08 0.40
C ILE A 377 4.89 -21.03 0.80
N LEU A 378 5.33 -19.81 1.12
CA LEU A 378 4.44 -18.65 1.31
C LEU A 378 5.11 -17.39 0.77
N ASN A 379 4.45 -16.69 -0.15
CA ASN A 379 4.96 -15.47 -0.76
C ASN A 379 4.59 -14.25 0.08
N ALA A 380 3.32 -14.17 0.49
CA ALA A 380 2.83 -13.07 1.29
C ALA A 380 1.55 -13.45 2.06
N PHE A 381 1.20 -12.65 3.05
CA PHE A 381 -0.08 -12.78 3.73
C PHE A 381 -0.53 -11.43 4.28
N GLU A 382 -1.83 -11.27 4.46
CA GLU A 382 -2.45 -10.09 5.05
C GLU A 382 -3.18 -10.46 6.34
N LEU A 383 -3.08 -9.58 7.35
CA LEU A 383 -3.80 -9.69 8.61
C LEU A 383 -4.50 -8.39 8.95
N TYR A 384 -5.77 -8.50 9.31
CA TYR A 384 -6.60 -7.36 9.68
C TYR A 384 -7.29 -7.62 11.01
N THR A 385 -7.46 -6.56 11.80
CA THR A 385 -8.43 -6.54 12.88
C THR A 385 -9.79 -6.15 12.30
N VAL A 386 -10.85 -6.85 12.70
CA VAL A 386 -12.21 -6.63 12.21
C VAL A 386 -12.96 -5.70 13.17
N ILE A 387 -13.63 -4.69 12.61
CA ILE A 387 -14.72 -3.96 13.25
C ILE A 387 -16.02 -4.58 12.75
N PRO A 388 -16.75 -5.32 13.60
CA PRO A 388 -17.90 -6.07 13.16
C PRO A 388 -19.06 -5.15 12.74
N PRO A 389 -19.97 -5.59 11.87
CA PRO A 389 -21.04 -4.74 11.34
C PRO A 389 -21.92 -4.10 12.41
N PHE A 390 -22.14 -4.80 13.52
CA PHE A 390 -22.97 -4.29 14.62
C PHE A 390 -22.31 -3.14 15.39
N ASP A 391 -21.01 -2.91 15.25
CA ASP A 391 -20.31 -1.76 15.84
C ASP A 391 -20.18 -0.60 14.85
N LEU A 392 -20.53 -0.82 13.59
CA LEU A 392 -20.71 0.22 12.60
C LEU A 392 -22.13 0.82 12.71
N ASP A 393 -22.25 2.02 12.19
CA ASP A 393 -23.41 2.90 12.13
C ASP A 393 -24.08 3.18 13.49
N LYS A 394 -23.32 3.04 14.59
CA LYS A 394 -23.73 3.50 15.92
C LYS A 394 -23.40 4.98 16.09
N PRO A 395 -24.39 5.90 16.03
CA PRO A 395 -24.14 7.29 16.39
C PRO A 395 -23.71 7.36 17.86
N THR A 396 -22.49 7.82 18.12
CA THR A 396 -21.93 7.87 19.49
C THR A 396 -22.48 9.00 20.36
N ASN A 397 -23.50 9.74 19.94
CA ASN A 397 -24.21 10.65 20.82
C ASN A 397 -25.60 11.06 20.30
N SER A 398 -26.63 11.00 21.15
CA SER A 398 -27.97 11.55 20.86
C SER A 398 -27.99 13.07 20.69
N ARG A 399 -26.88 13.76 21.01
CA ARG A 399 -26.70 15.20 20.78
C ARG A 399 -26.19 15.58 19.38
N ASP A 400 -25.72 14.62 18.58
CA ASP A 400 -25.32 14.90 17.19
C ASP A 400 -26.53 15.01 16.25
N VAL A 401 -27.71 14.50 16.67
CA VAL A 401 -28.97 14.66 15.94
C VAL A 401 -29.46 16.11 15.97
N THR A 402 -29.06 16.89 16.97
CA THR A 402 -29.58 18.26 17.17
C THR A 402 -28.93 19.31 16.26
N PHE A 403 -27.84 18.99 15.56
CA PHE A 403 -27.18 19.93 14.63
C PHE A 403 -27.69 19.84 13.18
N TYR A 404 -28.37 18.75 12.81
CA TYR A 404 -28.95 18.59 11.47
C TYR A 404 -30.38 19.09 11.34
N MET A 405 -31.09 19.36 12.45
CA MET A 405 -32.48 19.83 12.40
C MET A 405 -32.67 21.35 12.54
N THR A 406 -31.65 22.12 12.93
CA THR A 406 -31.80 23.57 13.18
C THR A 406 -31.52 24.47 11.98
N THR A 407 -31.13 23.93 10.82
CA THR A 407 -30.96 24.71 9.57
C THR A 407 -32.10 24.51 8.55
N ALA A 408 -33.14 23.73 8.88
CA ALA A 408 -34.22 23.41 7.93
C ALA A 408 -35.55 24.17 8.17
N PHE A 409 -35.67 25.05 9.16
CA PHE A 409 -36.87 25.87 9.34
C PHE A 409 -36.52 27.27 9.86
N GLN A 410 -36.28 28.18 8.93
CA GLN A 410 -36.55 29.63 9.08
C GLN A 410 -36.56 30.25 7.68
N ASP A 411 -37.71 30.10 7.02
CA ASP A 411 -38.26 31.14 6.13
C ASP A 411 -39.20 32.03 6.97
#